data_AF-A0A7J4EWN1-F1
#
_entry.id   AF-A0A7J4EWN1-F1
#
_cell.length_a   1.000
_cell.length_b   1.000
_cell.length_c   1.000
_cell.angle_alpha   90.00
_cell.angle_beta   90.00
_cell.angle_gamma   90.00
#
_symmetry.space_group_name_H-M   'P 1'
#
loop_
_entity.id
_entity.type
_entity.pdbx_description
1 polymer ?
#
loop_
_entity_poly.entity_id
_entity_poly.type
_entity_poly.pdbx_seq_one_letter_code
_entity_poly.pdbx_strand_id
1 'polypeptide(L)' 'MKHLKELIEAKERGYNAVILIMALRRCNYFLPNWETDRAFSEMFYRALEKGVDFKGFRIKLGEDGKVYLKSPLKLAVLR' A
#
# COMPACT_ATOMS: atom_id res chain seq x y z
N MET A 1 4.61 5.60 9.55
CA MET A 1 5.84 4.82 9.85
C MET A 1 5.63 3.67 10.84
N LYS A 2 5.02 3.89 12.03
CA LYS A 2 4.80 2.84 13.04
C LYS A 2 4.15 1.56 12.48
N HIS A 3 3.06 1.70 11.73
CA HIS A 3 2.36 0.56 11.14
C HIS A 3 3.21 -0.29 10.17
N LEU A 4 4.12 0.33 9.41
CA LEU A 4 4.99 -0.43 8.51
C LEU A 4 6.01 -1.27 9.29
N LYS A 5 6.53 -0.75 10.42
CA LYS A 5 7.40 -1.52 11.31
C LYS A 5 6.65 -2.70 11.94
N GLU A 6 5.43 -2.47 12.40
CA GLU A 6 4.57 -3.54 12.97
C GLU A 6 4.29 -4.64 11.94
N LEU A 7 4.09 -4.29 10.65
CA LEU A 7 3.92 -5.26 9.58
C LEU A 7 5.20 -6.06 9.28
N ILE A 8 6.37 -5.40 9.31
CA ILE A 8 7.66 -6.09 9.18
C ILE A 8 7.86 -7.07 10.33
N GLU A 9 7.65 -6.63 11.57
CA GLU A 9 7.76 -7.49 12.76
C GLU A 9 6.77 -8.67 12.69
N ALA A 10 5.56 -8.44 12.16
CA ALA A 10 4.59 -9.51 11.95
C ALA A 10 5.12 -10.55 10.94
N LYS A 11 5.68 -10.11 9.80
CA LYS A 11 6.32 -11.01 8.83
C LYS A 11 7.52 -11.76 9.42
N GLU A 12 8.35 -11.09 10.21
CA GLU A 12 9.50 -11.71 10.90
C GLU A 12 9.06 -12.76 11.95
N ARG A 13 7.88 -12.59 12.55
CA ARG A 13 7.24 -13.60 13.43
C ARG A 13 6.51 -14.72 12.67
N GLY A 14 6.55 -14.72 11.33
CA GLY A 14 5.92 -15.75 10.49
C GLY A 14 4.44 -15.50 10.13
N TYR A 15 3.90 -14.32 10.43
CA TYR A 15 2.53 -13.96 10.05
C TYR A 15 2.46 -13.45 8.60
N ASN A 16 1.31 -13.68 7.97
CA ASN A 16 0.96 -12.98 6.74
C ASN A 16 0.64 -11.52 7.06
N ALA A 17 1.25 -10.59 6.32
CA ALA A 17 1.10 -9.15 6.49
C ALA A 17 1.01 -8.50 5.10
N VAL A 18 0.05 -7.60 4.95
CA VAL A 18 -0.27 -6.93 3.68
C VAL A 18 -0.43 -5.44 3.90
N ILE A 19 0.21 -4.62 3.08
CA ILE A 19 -0.12 -3.20 2.92
C ILE A 19 -1.28 -3.10 1.93
N LEU A 20 -2.46 -2.71 2.45
CA LEU A 20 -3.66 -2.48 1.64
C LEU A 20 -3.83 -0.99 1.36
N ILE A 21 -3.84 -0.60 0.08
CA ILE A 21 -4.11 0.78 -0.35
C ILE A 21 -5.43 0.82 -1.12
N MET A 22 -6.31 1.73 -0.72
CA MET A 22 -7.58 2.00 -1.40
C MET A 22 -7.58 3.41 -1.96
N ALA A 23 -7.53 3.54 -3.28
CA ALA A 23 -7.57 4.83 -3.94
C ALA A 23 -8.99 5.21 -4.36
N LEU A 24 -9.49 6.34 -3.86
CA LEU A 24 -10.80 6.88 -4.24
C LEU A 24 -10.75 7.65 -5.57
N ARG A 25 -9.58 8.16 -5.95
CA ARG A 25 -9.38 8.89 -7.21
C ARG A 25 -9.14 7.94 -8.38
N ARG A 26 -9.38 8.44 -9.59
CA ARG A 26 -9.03 7.70 -10.82
C ARG A 26 -7.51 7.64 -10.97
N CYS A 27 -6.91 6.51 -10.58
CA CYS A 27 -5.50 6.19 -10.78
C CYS A 27 -5.32 4.69 -11.04
N ASN A 28 -4.20 4.36 -11.70
CA ASN A 28 -3.81 2.98 -12.01
C ASN A 28 -2.55 2.55 -11.27
N TYR A 29 -1.82 3.50 -10.67
CA TYR A 29 -0.55 3.28 -10.01
C TYR A 29 -0.56 3.86 -8.60
N PHE A 30 0.18 3.21 -7.72
CA PHE A 30 0.56 3.73 -6.42
C PHE A 30 2.07 3.97 -6.42
N LEU A 31 2.48 5.13 -5.91
CA LEU A 31 3.88 5.49 -5.69
C LEU A 31 3.94 6.20 -4.33
N PRO A 32 4.73 5.70 -3.35
CA PRO A 32 4.99 6.48 -2.14
C PRO A 32 5.71 7.78 -2.53
N ASN A 33 5.26 8.90 -1.98
CA ASN A 33 5.75 10.21 -2.37
C ASN A 33 7.13 10.47 -1.74
N TRP A 34 8.19 10.32 -2.53
CA TRP A 34 9.58 10.52 -2.09
C TRP A 34 9.88 11.97 -1.71
N GLU A 35 9.39 12.94 -2.48
CA GLU A 35 9.69 14.36 -2.28
C GLU A 35 9.05 14.89 -1.00
N THR A 36 7.81 14.48 -0.73
CA THR A 36 7.05 14.97 0.43
C THR A 36 7.31 14.15 1.69
N ASP A 37 7.49 12.83 1.59
CA ASP A 37 7.72 11.96 2.74
C ASP A 37 8.70 10.82 2.41
N ARG A 38 9.97 11.20 2.29
CA ARG A 38 11.07 10.27 2.05
C ARG A 38 11.13 9.13 3.06
N ALA A 39 10.96 9.43 4.35
CA ALA A 39 11.07 8.43 5.42
C ALA A 39 9.96 7.37 5.32
N PHE A 40 8.73 7.77 4.98
CA PHE A 40 7.67 6.81 4.66
C PHE A 40 8.01 5.99 3.42
N SER A 41 8.50 6.62 2.36
CA SER A 41 8.85 5.92 1.11
C SER A 41 9.93 4.87 1.33
N GLU A 42 11.02 5.20 2.02
CA GLU A 42 12.09 4.26 2.37
C GLU A 42 11.55 3.11 3.23
N MET A 43 10.73 3.41 4.24
CA MET A 43 10.13 2.39 5.10
C MET A 43 9.14 1.49 4.34
N PHE A 44 8.40 2.04 3.38
CA PHE A 44 7.47 1.28 2.54
C PHE A 44 8.22 0.25 1.71
N TYR A 45 9.29 0.64 1.02
CA TYR A 45 10.10 -0.29 0.24
C TYR A 45 10.82 -1.32 1.12
N ARG A 46 11.34 -0.90 2.29
CA ARG A 46 11.89 -1.83 3.28
C ARG A 46 10.87 -2.88 3.74
N ALA A 47 9.60 -2.51 3.88
CA ALA A 47 8.55 -3.48 4.22
C ALA A 47 8.35 -4.52 3.12
N LEU A 48 8.36 -4.09 1.84
CA LEU A 48 8.29 -5.01 0.71
C LEU A 48 9.51 -5.95 0.64
N GLU A 49 10.72 -5.43 0.84
CA GLU A 49 11.96 -6.22 0.90
C GLU A 49 11.91 -7.28 2.01
N LYS A 50 11.26 -6.95 3.13
CA LYS A 50 11.04 -7.87 4.26
C LYS A 50 9.87 -8.85 4.03
N GLY A 51 9.31 -8.87 2.83
CA GLY A 51 8.29 -9.81 2.40
C GLY A 51 6.86 -9.42 2.78
N VAL A 52 6.62 -8.17 3.24
CA VAL A 52 5.24 -7.66 3.40
C VAL A 52 4.63 -7.49 2.02
N ASP A 53 3.45 -8.06 1.81
CA ASP A 53 2.78 -8.01 0.50
C ASP A 53 2.14 -6.64 0.25
N PHE A 54 2.04 -6.24 -1.01
CA PHE A 54 1.29 -5.04 -1.41
C PHE A 54 0.02 -5.43 -2.18
N LYS A 55 -1.11 -4.85 -1.76
CA LYS A 55 -2.38 -4.92 -2.49
C LYS A 55 -2.94 -3.51 -2.61
N GLY A 56 -3.07 -3.01 -3.83
CA GLY A 56 -3.72 -1.74 -4.09
C GLY A 56 -4.98 -1.93 -4.91
N PHE A 57 -6.05 -1.20 -4.60
CA PHE A 57 -7.27 -1.17 -5.39
C PHE A 57 -7.80 0.24 -5.54
N ARG A 58 -8.27 0.56 -6.75
CA ARG A 58 -9.18 1.68 -6.95
C ARG A 58 -10.56 1.28 -6.43
N ILE A 59 -11.14 2.14 -5.60
CA ILE A 59 -12.47 1.93 -5.04
C ILE A 59 -13.44 3.02 -5.52
N LYS A 60 -14.73 2.68 -5.56
CA LYS A 60 -15.84 3.63 -5.72
C LYS A 60 -16.71 3.54 -4.47
N LEU A 61 -17.06 4.69 -3.89
CA LEU A 61 -18.13 4.77 -2.90
C LEU A 61 -19.46 4.94 -3.63
N GLY A 62 -20.41 4.04 -3.36
CA GLY A 62 -21.78 4.19 -3.81
C GLY A 62 -22.56 5.13 -2.90
N GLU A 63 -23.65 5.69 -3.43
CA GLU A 63 -24.62 6.48 -2.65
C GLU A 63 -25.32 5.63 -1.58
N ASP A 64 -25.30 4.30 -1.73
CA ASP A 64 -25.77 3.31 -0.77
C ASP A 64 -24.77 3.03 0.37
N GLY A 65 -23.67 3.79 0.45
CA GLY A 65 -22.62 3.62 1.44
C GLY A 65 -21.70 2.42 1.19
N LYS A 66 -21.87 1.68 0.09
CA LYS A 66 -21.04 0.51 -0.22
C LYS A 66 -19.72 0.88 -0.89
N VAL A 67 -18.69 0.08 -0.63
CA VAL A 67 -17.38 0.18 -1.28
C VAL A 67 -17.29 -0.85 -2.40
N TYR A 68 -17.06 -0.37 -3.62
CA TYR A 68 -16.89 -1.21 -4.81
C TYR A 68 -15.42 -1.23 -5.25
N LEU A 69 -14.78 -2.40 -5.19
CA LEU A 69 -13.46 -2.63 -5.77
C LEU A 69 -13.56 -2.57 -7.30
N LYS A 70 -12.79 -1.69 -7.94
CA LYS A 70 -12.86 -1.48 -9.40
C LYS A 70 -11.71 -2.13 -10.14
N SER A 71 -10.48 -1.81 -9.78
CA SER A 71 -9.29 -2.28 -10.49
C SER A 71 -8.10 -2.33 -9.56
N PRO A 72 -7.18 -3.29 -9.71
CA PRO A 72 -5.94 -3.29 -8.94
C PRO A 72 -5.10 -2.05 -9.29
N LEU A 73 -4.39 -1.52 -8.30
CA LEU A 73 -3.33 -0.55 -8.50
C LEU A 73 -2.02 -1.30 -8.66
N LYS A 74 -1.21 -0.89 -9.64
CA LYS A 74 0.15 -1.38 -9.80
C LYS A 74 1.09 -0.53 -8.95
N LEU A 75 2.07 -1.15 -8.30
CA LEU A 75 3.16 -0.39 -7.69
C LEU A 75 4.02 0.18 -8.83
N ALA A 76 4.18 1.50 -8.88
CA ALA A 76 5.12 2.12 -9.81
C ALA A 76 6.55 1.91 -9.31
N VAL A 77 7.45 1.52 -10.22
CA VAL A 77 8.89 1.46 -9.95
C VAL A 77 9.51 2.67 -10.63
N LEU A 78 10.16 3.54 -9.86
CA LEU A 78 11.03 4.58 -10.43
C LEU A 78 12.21 3.86 -11.10
N ARG A 79 12.33 3.99 -12.42
CA ARG A 79 13.52 3.57 -13.16
C ARG A 79 14.56 4.68 -13.13
#